data_AF-A0A366I7E5-F1
#
_entry.id   AF-A0A366I7E5-F1
#
_cell.length_a   1.000
_cell.length_b   1.000
_cell.length_c   1.000
_cell.angle_alpha   90.00
_cell.angle_beta   90.00
_cell.angle_gamma   90.00
#
_symmetry.space_group_name_H-M   'P 1'
#
loop_
_entity.id
_entity.type
_entity.pdbx_description
1 polymer ?
#
loop_
_entity_poly.entity_id
_entity_poly.type
_entity_poly.pdbx_seq_one_letter_code
_entity_poly.pdbx_strand_id
1 'polypeptide(L)'
;MGTPQLIAGNKIELVKFGQLSGHWLITSARHSFDRSGGYITEIEIARGPVTTGKSTRSKTQKLTVYKPDGTTETVTREKKK
;
A
#
# COMPACT_ATOMS: atom_id res chain seq x y z
N MET A 1 -19.26 -16.68 -12.78
CA MET A 1 -19.80 -15.42 -13.34
C MET A 1 -18.82 -14.31 -13.02
N GLY A 2 -18.57 -13.38 -13.94
CA GLY A 2 -17.55 -12.35 -13.79
C GLY A 2 -17.82 -11.35 -12.66
N THR A 3 -16.83 -10.50 -12.36
CA THR A 3 -16.90 -9.43 -11.35
C THR A 3 -16.92 -8.05 -12.01
N PRO A 4 -18.09 -7.59 -12.54
CA PRO A 4 -18.22 -6.28 -13.19
C PRO A 4 -18.08 -5.10 -12.21
N GLN A 5 -18.07 -5.35 -10.91
CA GLN A 5 -17.84 -4.33 -9.88
C GLN A 5 -16.37 -3.87 -9.79
N LEU A 6 -15.45 -4.56 -10.48
CA LEU A 6 -14.06 -4.12 -10.61
C LEU A 6 -13.99 -2.96 -11.61
N ILE A 7 -14.30 -1.75 -11.14
CA ILE A 7 -14.26 -0.52 -11.92
C ILE A 7 -13.15 0.41 -11.43
N ALA A 8 -12.73 1.34 -12.28
CA ALA A 8 -11.81 2.40 -11.89
C ALA A 8 -12.35 3.19 -10.69
N GLY A 9 -11.45 3.61 -9.79
CA GLY A 9 -11.79 4.31 -8.56
C GLY A 9 -12.02 3.40 -7.35
N ASN A 10 -12.27 2.11 -7.57
CA ASN A 10 -12.38 1.15 -6.48
C ASN A 10 -11.01 0.81 -5.90
N LYS A 11 -10.98 0.59 -4.58
CA LYS A 11 -9.80 0.05 -3.90
C LYS A 11 -9.91 -1.44 -3.78
N ILE A 12 -8.82 -2.14 -4.09
CA ILE A 12 -8.70 -3.58 -3.89
C ILE A 12 -7.55 -3.87 -2.93
N GLU A 13 -7.62 -5.03 -2.28
CA GLU A 13 -6.55 -5.52 -1.43
C GLU A 13 -5.83 -6.68 -2.11
N LEU A 14 -4.52 -6.56 -2.26
CA LEU A 14 -3.67 -7.67 -2.66
C LEU A 14 -3.20 -8.40 -1.40
N VAL A 15 -3.58 -9.66 -1.25
CA VAL A 15 -3.23 -10.51 -0.10
C VAL A 15 -2.23 -11.58 -0.55
N LYS A 16 -1.22 -11.88 0.28
CA LYS A 16 -0.15 -12.87 0.01
C LYS A 16 0.80 -12.54 -1.16
N PHE A 17 1.00 -11.25 -1.46
CA PHE A 17 1.94 -10.77 -2.49
C PHE A 17 3.25 -10.20 -1.92
N GLY A 18 3.60 -10.54 -0.68
CA GLY A 18 4.80 -10.02 -0.02
C GLY A 18 4.79 -8.48 0.10
N GLN A 19 5.83 -7.82 -0.41
CA GLN A 19 5.96 -6.35 -0.41
C GLN A 19 4.92 -5.60 -1.27
N LEU A 20 4.26 -6.31 -2.19
CA LEU A 20 3.18 -5.78 -3.02
C LEU A 20 1.80 -5.95 -2.36
N SER A 21 1.72 -6.60 -1.20
CA SER A 21 0.47 -6.72 -0.46
C SER A 21 -0.02 -5.36 0.05
N GLY A 22 -1.33 -5.23 0.24
CA GLY A 22 -1.98 -4.04 0.76
C GLY A 22 -3.02 -3.45 -0.19
N HIS A 23 -3.42 -2.21 0.07
CA HIS A 23 -4.47 -1.55 -0.71
C HIS A 23 -3.91 -0.86 -1.97
N TRP A 24 -4.60 -1.10 -3.09
CA TRP A 24 -4.31 -0.54 -4.40
C TRP A 24 -5.56 0.13 -4.97
N LEU A 25 -5.36 1.18 -5.76
CA LEU A 25 -6.43 1.85 -6.49
C LEU A 25 -6.50 1.27 -7.91
N ILE A 26 -7.68 0.86 -8.35
CA ILE A 26 -7.90 0.50 -9.76
C ILE A 26 -7.92 1.80 -10.58
N THR A 27 -7.00 1.92 -11.54
CA THR A 27 -6.92 3.07 -12.45
C THR A 27 -7.74 2.86 -13.71
N SER A 28 -7.74 1.63 -14.24
CA SER A 28 -8.54 1.25 -15.39
C SER A 28 -9.01 -0.19 -15.23
N ALA A 29 -10.15 -0.51 -15.83
CA ALA A 29 -10.68 -1.86 -15.89
C ALA A 29 -11.26 -2.11 -17.28
N ARG A 30 -10.88 -3.24 -17.89
CA ARG A 30 -11.37 -3.69 -19.18
C ARG A 30 -12.07 -5.03 -19.01
N HIS A 31 -13.33 -5.06 -19.40
CA HIS A 31 -14.14 -6.27 -19.37
C HIS A 31 -14.29 -6.81 -20.79
N SER A 32 -13.98 -8.08 -20.98
CA SER A 32 -14.23 -8.82 -22.22
C SER A 32 -15.17 -9.98 -21.92
N PHE A 33 -16.17 -10.17 -22.77
CA PHE A 33 -17.11 -11.28 -22.66
C PHE A 33 -17.17 -12.01 -23.99
N ASP A 34 -16.73 -13.27 -23.98
CA ASP A 34 -16.77 -14.16 -25.14
C ASP A 34 -17.61 -15.40 -24.83
N ARG A 35 -18.30 -15.92 -25.86
CA ARG A 35 -19.12 -17.13 -25.75
C ARG A 35 -18.30 -18.40 -25.54
N SER A 36 -17.03 -18.40 -25.97
CA SER A 36 -16.12 -19.53 -25.78
C SER A 36 -15.21 -19.37 -24.55
N GLY A 37 -14.72 -18.15 -24.30
CA GLY A 37 -13.77 -17.84 -23.23
C GLY A 37 -14.38 -17.32 -21.91
N GLY A 38 -15.68 -17.05 -21.87
CA GLY A 38 -16.36 -16.52 -20.68
C GLY A 38 -16.06 -15.03 -20.42
N TYR A 39 -16.08 -14.63 -19.15
CA TYR A 39 -15.89 -13.23 -18.74
C TYR A 39 -14.49 -13.02 -18.17
N ILE A 40 -13.73 -12.12 -18.80
CA ILE A 40 -12.38 -11.75 -18.40
C ILE A 40 -12.38 -10.29 -17.97
N THR A 41 -11.69 -9.98 -16.88
CA THR A 41 -11.47 -8.60 -16.43
C THR A 41 -9.98 -8.35 -16.27
N GLU A 42 -9.48 -7.42 -17.06
CA GLU A 42 -8.13 -6.89 -16.95
C GLU A 42 -8.22 -5.61 -16.12
N ILE A 43 -7.38 -5.48 -15.09
CA ILE A 43 -7.32 -4.29 -14.24
C ILE A 43 -5.92 -3.73 -14.23
N GLU A 44 -5.81 -2.41 -14.40
CA GLU A 44 -4.59 -1.68 -14.10
C GLU A 44 -4.74 -1.07 -12.71
N ILE A 45 -3.68 -1.17 -11.92
CA ILE A 45 -3.66 -0.72 -10.54
C ILE A 45 -2.47 0.20 -10.29
N ALA A 46 -2.70 1.24 -9.51
CA ALA A 46 -1.66 2.14 -9.05
C ALA A 46 -1.62 2.19 -7.53
N ARG A 47 -0.41 2.26 -6.98
CA ARG A 47 -0.21 2.60 -5.58
C ARG A 47 -0.16 4.12 -5.49
N GLY A 48 -1.14 4.70 -4.79
CA GLY A 48 -1.04 6.11 -4.42
C GLY A 48 0.20 6.35 -3.55
N PRO A 49 0.57 7.62 -3.27
CA PRO A 49 1.55 7.92 -2.24
C PRO A 49 1.17 7.09 -1.01
N VAL A 50 2.14 6.37 -0.43
CA VAL A 50 1.94 5.65 0.83
C VAL A 50 1.65 6.71 1.88
N THR A 51 0.39 7.14 1.95
CA THR A 51 -0.12 7.82 3.11
C THR A 51 -0.17 6.70 4.12
N THR A 52 0.89 6.61 4.93
CA THR A 52 0.84 5.94 6.22
C THR A 52 -0.35 6.58 6.92
N GLY A 53 -1.52 5.93 6.79
CA GLY A 53 -2.80 6.50 7.18
C GLY A 53 -2.66 6.95 8.60
N LYS A 54 -2.72 8.28 8.82
CA LYS A 54 -2.61 8.99 10.10
C LYS A 54 -2.14 8.06 11.23
N SER A 55 -0.90 7.57 11.13
CA SER A 55 -0.26 6.98 12.30
C SER A 55 -0.32 8.11 13.30
N THR A 56 -1.01 7.90 14.43
CA THR A 56 -0.99 8.85 15.53
C THR A 56 0.47 9.18 15.72
N ARG A 57 0.88 10.36 15.26
CA ARG A 57 2.26 10.76 15.18
C ARG A 57 2.66 10.94 16.63
N SER A 58 3.08 9.85 17.27
CA SER A 58 3.75 9.91 18.54
C SER A 58 4.84 10.95 18.33
N LYS A 59 4.77 12.02 19.10
CA LYS A 59 5.50 13.28 18.92
C LYS A 59 7.03 13.12 19.11
N THR A 60 7.49 11.87 19.11
CA THR A 60 8.78 11.41 19.61
C THR A 60 9.44 10.60 18.50
N GLN A 61 10.31 11.26 17.72
CA GLN A 61 11.22 10.56 16.84
C GLN A 61 12.36 10.00 17.70
N LYS A 62 12.41 8.67 17.87
CA LYS A 62 13.55 7.98 18.47
C LYS A 62 14.54 7.61 17.36
N LEU A 63 15.77 8.09 17.46
CA LEU A 63 16.87 7.68 16.59
C LEU A 63 17.78 6.74 17.39
N THR A 64 17.98 5.52 16.89
CA THR A 64 18.97 4.60 17.44
C THR A 64 20.29 4.84 16.73
N VAL A 65 21.27 5.37 17.45
CA VAL A 65 22.63 5.60 16.94
C VAL A 65 23.49 4.41 17.33
N TYR A 66 24.09 3.77 16.33
CA TYR A 66 25.08 2.71 16.52
C TYR A 66 26.47 3.34 16.55
N LYS A 67 27.18 3.12 17.66
CA LYS A 67 28.56 3.58 17.81
C LYS A 67 29.53 2.48 17.37
N PRO A 68 30.74 2.84 16.93
CA PRO A 68 31.76 1.88 16.49
C PRO A 68 32.31 0.99 17.64
N ASP A 69 31.99 1.33 18.89
CA ASP A 69 32.31 0.55 20.10
C ASP A 69 31.31 -0.58 20.38
N GLY A 70 30.33 -0.79 19.50
CA GLY A 70 29.29 -1.82 19.64
C GLY A 70 28.15 -1.42 20.58
N THR A 71 28.17 -0.21 21.16
CA THR A 71 27.09 0.29 22.00
C THR A 71 26.01 0.98 21.17
N THR A 72 24.79 0.98 21.70
CA THR A 72 23.65 1.66 21.06
C THR A 72 23.08 2.72 21.99
N GLU A 73 22.84 3.91 21.46
CA GLU A 73 22.19 5.00 22.19
C GLU A 73 20.90 5.41 21.50
N THR A 74 19.81 5.46 22.28
CA THR A 74 18.53 6.00 21.82
C THR A 74 18.44 7.49 22.15
N VAL A 75 18.52 8.33 21.11
CA VAL A 75 18.35 9.78 21.24
C VAL A 75 16.88 10.11 20.96
N THR A 76 16.20 10.65 21.96
CA THR A 76 14.85 11.19 21.82
C THR A 76 14.93 12.67 21.47
N ARG A 77 14.61 13.04 20.23
CA ARG A 77 14.52 14.45 19.83
C ARG A 77 13.06 14.88 19.85
N GLU A 78 12.71 15.81 20.75
CA GLU A 78 11.46 16.54 20.64
C GLU A 78 11.56 17.61 19.57
N LYS A 79 10.59 17.64 18.66
CA LYS A 79 10.55 18.61 17.57
C LYS A 79 10.02 19.94 18.13
N LYS A 80 10.87 20.98 18.19
CA LYS A 80 10.46 22.34 18.56
C LYS A 80 9.47 22.88 17.51
N LYS A 81 8.41 23.53 18.02
CA LYS A 81 7.21 23.98 17.29
C LYS A 81 7.53 25.01 16.23
#